data_AF-A0AAV2TYT9-F1
#
_entry.id   AF-A0AAV2TYT9-F1
#
_cell.length_a   1.000
_cell.length_b   1.000
_cell.length_c   1.000
_cell.angle_alpha   90.00
_cell.angle_beta   90.00
_cell.angle_gamma   90.00
#
_symmetry.space_group_name_H-M   'P 1'
#
loop_
_entity.id
_entity.type
_entity.pdbx_description
1 polymer ?
#
loop_
_entity_poly.entity_id
_entity_poly.type
_entity_poly.pdbx_seq_one_letter_code
_entity_poly.pdbx_strand_id
1 'polypeptide(L)'
;MALKQAVAKKIMDEVIAPLKMAKDWKVLVLDHLATRIISSCCKMHEIMNSGITLVEDISKRREVLPIEAIYLITPTEQSINLLMQDFQGSQNQYKYAHVFFTEACPDELFNRLCHSNSAVFLKTLKEINIAFLPVESRVFSLDSPISFQYFFNPTARQQGSNPQLERIAEQIATLCATLGEYPLIRFRSNLMEASSAELRRQRHGVSQERTSNAGGSQKDAVLRGDATRTGGSRQQFTTG
;
A
#
# COMPACT_ATOMS: atom_id res chain seq x y z
N MET A 1 -23.89 -12.30 3.04
CA MET A 1 -24.23 -11.07 2.28
C MET A 1 -23.24 -10.91 1.13
N ALA A 2 -23.60 -10.24 0.03
CA ALA A 2 -22.64 -9.94 -1.04
C ALA A 2 -21.67 -8.83 -0.59
N LEU A 3 -20.38 -8.96 -0.90
CA LEU A 3 -19.36 -7.99 -0.47
C LEU A 3 -19.71 -6.54 -0.89
N LYS A 4 -20.19 -6.36 -2.12
CA LYS A 4 -20.67 -5.06 -2.63
C LYS A 4 -21.76 -4.44 -1.77
N GLN A 5 -22.72 -5.26 -1.31
CA GLN A 5 -23.83 -4.77 -0.48
C GLN A 5 -23.36 -4.40 0.92
N ALA A 6 -22.43 -5.17 1.50
CA ALA A 6 -21.85 -4.84 2.81
C ALA A 6 -21.11 -3.50 2.77
N VAL A 7 -20.29 -3.28 1.75
CA VAL A 7 -19.56 -2.01 1.54
C VAL A 7 -20.54 -0.86 1.27
N ALA A 8 -21.50 -1.04 0.36
CA ALA A 8 -22.50 -0.02 0.07
C ALA A 8 -23.28 0.39 1.31
N LYS A 9 -23.77 -0.58 2.09
CA LYS A 9 -24.50 -0.33 3.32
C LYS A 9 -23.65 0.44 4.33
N LYS A 10 -22.40 0.02 4.53
CA LYS A 10 -21.47 0.69 5.46
C LYS A 10 -21.24 2.15 5.06
N ILE A 11 -20.99 2.43 3.78
CA ILE A 11 -20.81 3.80 3.28
C ILE A 11 -22.08 4.63 3.48
N MET A 12 -23.24 4.09 3.12
CA MET A 12 -24.51 4.79 3.25
C MET A 12 -24.83 5.10 4.72
N ASP A 13 -24.63 4.15 5.63
CA ASP A 13 -24.98 4.27 7.05
C ASP A 13 -23.96 5.11 7.84
N GLU A 14 -22.66 5.03 7.53
CA GLU A 14 -21.61 5.72 8.28
C GLU A 14 -21.24 7.10 7.72
N VAL A 15 -21.32 7.27 6.39
CA VAL A 15 -20.89 8.51 5.72
C VAL A 15 -22.09 9.41 5.42
N ILE A 16 -23.12 8.86 4.77
CA ILE A 16 -24.16 9.69 4.14
C ILE A 16 -25.35 9.90 5.08
N ALA A 17 -25.86 8.84 5.71
CA ALA A 17 -27.03 8.91 6.60
C ALA A 17 -26.83 9.89 7.78
N PRO A 18 -25.67 9.95 8.47
CA PRO A 18 -25.48 10.87 9.58
C PRO A 18 -25.42 12.33 9.14
N LEU A 19 -25.10 12.59 7.88
CA LEU A 19 -24.98 13.92 7.30
C LEU A 19 -26.23 14.36 6.53
N LYS A 20 -27.24 13.49 6.45
CA LYS A 20 -28.50 13.78 5.77
C LYS A 20 -29.34 14.72 6.63
N MET A 21 -29.44 15.97 6.18
CA MET A 21 -30.30 17.00 6.74
C MET A 21 -31.40 17.33 5.73
N ALA A 22 -32.65 17.46 6.18
CA ALA A 22 -33.84 17.47 5.32
C ALA A 22 -33.95 18.67 4.33
N LYS A 23 -32.96 19.57 4.26
CA LYS A 23 -32.97 20.74 3.35
C LYS A 23 -31.59 21.16 2.81
N ASP A 24 -30.52 20.42 3.08
CA ASP A 24 -29.17 20.81 2.67
C ASP A 24 -28.59 19.86 1.65
N TRP A 25 -28.19 20.43 0.51
CA TRP A 25 -27.46 19.76 -0.55
C TRP A 25 -25.97 19.74 -0.24
N LYS A 26 -25.32 18.59 -0.49
CA LYS A 26 -23.88 18.40 -0.25
C LYS A 26 -23.16 17.98 -1.53
N VAL A 27 -21.89 18.37 -1.63
CA VAL A 27 -20.97 17.86 -2.66
C VAL A 27 -20.23 16.67 -2.11
N LEU A 28 -20.13 15.59 -2.87
CA LEU A 28 -19.28 14.44 -2.54
C LEU A 28 -17.98 14.55 -3.33
N VAL A 29 -16.87 14.81 -2.63
CA VAL A 29 -15.53 14.89 -3.20
C VAL A 29 -14.82 13.56 -2.96
N LEU A 30 -14.39 12.92 -4.04
CA LEU A 30 -13.78 11.60 -4.04
C LEU A 30 -12.34 11.65 -4.53
N ASP A 31 -11.51 10.79 -3.97
CA ASP A 31 -10.20 10.42 -4.53
C ASP A 31 -10.32 9.31 -5.58
N HIS A 32 -9.25 9.01 -6.32
CA HIS A 32 -9.25 7.98 -7.36
C HIS A 32 -9.70 6.60 -6.82
N LEU A 33 -9.14 6.16 -5.68
CA LEU A 33 -9.52 4.90 -5.06
C LEU A 33 -10.97 4.92 -4.56
N ALA A 34 -11.37 5.99 -3.86
CA ALA A 34 -12.72 6.15 -3.34
C ALA A 34 -13.77 6.17 -4.46
N THR A 35 -13.46 6.83 -5.59
CA THR A 35 -14.31 6.85 -6.80
C THR A 35 -14.56 5.43 -7.32
N ARG A 36 -13.52 4.60 -7.35
CA ARG A 36 -13.65 3.19 -7.77
C ARG A 36 -14.45 2.36 -6.77
N ILE A 37 -14.29 2.59 -5.47
CA ILE A 37 -15.09 1.90 -4.43
C ILE A 37 -16.57 2.26 -4.61
N ILE A 38 -16.89 3.55 -4.64
CA ILE A 38 -18.26 4.06 -4.76
C ILE A 38 -18.92 3.58 -6.06
N SER A 39 -18.23 3.69 -7.20
CA SER A 39 -18.77 3.22 -8.49
C SER A 39 -19.00 1.71 -8.55
N SER A 40 -18.30 0.93 -7.73
CA SER A 40 -18.43 -0.53 -7.70
C SER A 40 -19.61 -1.02 -6.86
N CYS A 41 -20.01 -0.27 -5.82
CA CYS A 41 -20.99 -0.70 -4.83
C CYS A 41 -22.31 0.11 -4.83
N CYS A 42 -22.27 1.40 -5.20
CA CYS A 42 -23.42 2.30 -5.12
C CYS A 42 -23.83 2.82 -6.51
N LYS A 43 -25.13 2.90 -6.77
CA LYS A 43 -25.63 3.53 -8.00
C LYS A 43 -25.77 5.04 -7.79
N MET A 44 -25.54 5.82 -8.86
CA MET A 44 -25.59 7.29 -8.78
C MET A 44 -26.93 7.82 -8.21
N HIS A 45 -28.06 7.19 -8.56
CA HIS A 45 -29.36 7.59 -8.04
C HIS A 45 -29.51 7.37 -6.52
N GLU A 46 -28.88 6.33 -5.96
CA GLU A 46 -28.93 6.05 -4.52
C GLU A 46 -28.17 7.13 -3.74
N ILE A 47 -27.03 7.56 -4.29
CA ILE A 47 -26.19 8.64 -3.75
C ILE A 47 -26.97 9.97 -3.82
N MET A 48 -27.55 10.29 -4.98
CA MET A 48 -28.27 11.55 -5.17
C MET A 48 -29.54 11.66 -4.31
N ASN A 49 -30.31 10.58 -4.20
CA ASN A 49 -31.50 10.51 -3.33
C ASN A 49 -31.17 10.66 -1.83
N SER A 50 -29.89 10.57 -1.49
CA SER A 50 -29.42 10.69 -0.11
C SER A 50 -28.96 12.10 0.26
N GLY A 51 -29.17 13.10 -0.61
CA GLY A 51 -28.89 14.52 -0.34
C GLY A 51 -27.58 15.03 -0.95
N ILE A 52 -26.98 14.26 -1.86
CA ILE A 52 -25.77 14.65 -2.60
C ILE A 52 -26.19 15.18 -3.97
N THR A 53 -25.77 16.39 -4.33
CA THR A 53 -26.12 16.97 -5.65
C THR A 53 -25.06 16.71 -6.70
N LEU A 54 -23.79 16.65 -6.28
CA LEU A 54 -22.66 16.63 -7.18
C LEU A 54 -21.58 15.70 -6.64
N VAL A 55 -20.98 14.93 -7.55
CA VAL A 55 -19.83 14.07 -7.25
C VAL A 55 -18.63 14.61 -8.01
N GLU A 56 -17.59 14.98 -7.28
CA GLU A 56 -16.40 15.64 -7.80
C GLU A 56 -15.14 14.83 -7.48
N ASP A 57 -14.09 15.02 -8.29
CA ASP A 57 -12.77 14.42 -8.09
C ASP A 57 -11.83 15.45 -7.44
N ILE A 58 -11.17 15.07 -6.34
CA ILE A 58 -10.24 15.95 -5.62
C ILE A 58 -9.06 16.42 -6.47
N SER A 59 -8.63 15.60 -7.44
CA SER A 59 -7.46 15.90 -8.29
C SER A 59 -7.77 16.90 -9.39
N LYS A 60 -9.05 17.16 -9.66
CA LYS A 60 -9.50 18.05 -10.73
C LYS A 60 -9.81 19.45 -10.19
N ARG A 61 -9.70 20.44 -11.08
CA ARG A 61 -10.13 21.81 -10.83
C ARG A 61 -11.67 21.82 -10.75
N ARG A 62 -12.19 22.36 -9.65
CA ARG A 62 -13.62 22.35 -9.30
C ARG A 62 -14.15 23.79 -9.21
N GLU A 63 -15.46 23.95 -9.39
CA GLU A 63 -16.13 25.24 -9.19
C GLU A 63 -16.33 25.53 -7.69
N VAL A 64 -16.13 26.79 -7.30
CA VAL A 64 -16.30 27.23 -5.92
C VAL A 64 -17.79 27.24 -5.60
N LEU A 65 -18.21 26.46 -4.60
CA LEU A 65 -19.62 26.30 -4.24
C LEU A 65 -19.80 26.54 -2.73
N PRO A 66 -20.65 27.50 -2.29
CA PRO A 66 -20.82 27.85 -0.88
C PRO A 66 -21.71 26.85 -0.11
N ILE A 67 -21.60 25.55 -0.40
CA ILE A 67 -22.31 24.45 0.27
C ILE A 67 -21.33 23.54 1.01
N GLU A 68 -21.83 22.60 1.79
CA GLU A 68 -21.01 21.65 2.55
C GLU A 68 -20.47 20.53 1.64
N ALA A 69 -19.24 20.10 1.89
CA ALA A 69 -18.60 19.02 1.15
C ALA A 69 -18.31 17.82 2.05
N ILE A 70 -18.57 16.62 1.53
CA ILE A 70 -18.20 15.33 2.08
C ILE A 70 -16.98 14.86 1.31
N TYR A 71 -15.83 14.77 1.97
CA TYR A 71 -14.60 14.24 1.41
C TYR A 71 -14.47 12.77 1.78
N LEU A 72 -14.46 11.88 0.79
CA LEU A 72 -14.11 10.48 0.96
C LEU A 72 -12.78 10.24 0.25
N ILE A 73 -11.69 10.24 1.00
CA ILE A 73 -10.33 10.29 0.46
C ILE A 73 -9.41 9.29 1.16
N THR A 74 -8.36 8.90 0.46
CA THR A 74 -7.26 8.14 1.04
C THR A 74 -6.35 9.10 1.80
N PRO A 75 -5.86 8.78 3.03
CA PRO A 75 -4.97 9.63 3.81
C PRO A 75 -3.54 9.61 3.23
N THR A 76 -3.41 9.99 1.96
CA THR A 76 -2.12 10.24 1.31
C THR A 76 -1.73 11.69 1.47
N GLU A 77 -0.43 11.96 1.44
CA GLU A 77 0.07 13.33 1.48
C GLU A 77 -0.51 14.19 0.33
N GLN A 78 -0.68 13.61 -0.86
CA GLN A 78 -1.27 14.31 -2.00
C GLN A 78 -2.72 14.71 -1.73
N SER A 79 -3.57 13.77 -1.30
CA SER A 79 -4.99 14.04 -1.03
C SER A 79 -5.18 15.03 0.11
N ILE A 80 -4.35 14.94 1.17
CA ILE A 80 -4.42 15.86 2.31
C ILE A 80 -3.92 17.26 1.92
N ASN A 81 -2.86 17.37 1.12
CA ASN A 81 -2.40 18.66 0.61
C ASN A 81 -3.46 19.34 -0.27
N LEU A 82 -4.14 18.59 -1.14
CA LEU A 82 -5.24 19.11 -1.95
C LEU A 82 -6.43 19.55 -1.09
N LEU A 83 -6.79 18.76 -0.07
CA LEU A 83 -7.81 19.14 0.91
C LEU A 83 -7.43 20.45 1.61
N MET A 84 -6.18 20.60 2.06
CA MET A 84 -5.75 21.84 2.70
C MET A 84 -5.82 23.03 1.73
N GLN A 85 -5.42 22.83 0.48
CA GLN A 85 -5.43 23.86 -0.57
C GLN A 85 -6.84 24.41 -0.85
N ASP A 86 -7.88 23.57 -0.76
CA ASP A 86 -9.29 23.97 -0.94
C ASP A 86 -9.75 25.05 0.08
N PHE A 87 -9.07 25.16 1.23
CA PHE A 87 -9.41 26.08 2.33
C PHE A 87 -8.34 27.14 2.63
N GLN A 88 -7.28 27.23 1.82
CA GLN A 88 -6.19 28.19 2.01
C GLN A 88 -6.35 29.50 1.22
N GLY A 89 -7.22 29.53 0.20
CA GLY A 89 -7.40 30.70 -0.67
C GLY A 89 -8.23 31.83 -0.05
N SER A 90 -8.26 33.00 -0.72
CA SER A 90 -9.12 34.14 -0.31
C SER A 90 -10.62 33.81 -0.39
N GLN A 91 -11.00 32.82 -1.20
CA GLN A 91 -12.32 32.20 -1.16
C GLN A 91 -12.15 30.70 -0.95
N ASN A 92 -12.85 30.17 0.05
CA ASN A 92 -12.89 28.75 0.33
C ASN A 92 -13.70 28.03 -0.74
N GLN A 93 -13.24 26.86 -1.17
CA GLN A 93 -13.94 26.04 -2.15
C GLN A 93 -15.35 25.64 -1.68
N TYR A 94 -15.49 25.39 -0.38
CA TYR A 94 -16.72 24.95 0.28
C TYR A 94 -16.94 25.67 1.61
N LYS A 95 -18.18 25.62 2.13
CA LYS A 95 -18.53 26.23 3.41
C LYS A 95 -17.94 25.48 4.61
N TYR A 96 -18.09 24.16 4.62
CA TYR A 96 -17.56 23.23 5.63
C TYR A 96 -17.14 21.93 4.97
N ALA A 97 -16.22 21.20 5.61
CA ALA A 97 -15.75 19.90 5.18
C ALA A 97 -16.06 18.79 6.20
N HIS A 98 -16.59 17.70 5.69
CA HIS A 98 -16.79 16.43 6.39
C HIS A 98 -15.84 15.40 5.81
N VAL A 99 -14.75 15.08 6.53
CA VAL A 99 -13.68 14.21 6.03
C VAL A 99 -13.86 12.79 6.54
N PHE A 100 -13.83 11.85 5.60
CA PHE A 100 -13.86 10.41 5.83
C PHE A 100 -12.64 9.78 5.16
N PHE A 101 -11.77 9.18 5.96
CA PHE A 101 -10.59 8.47 5.47
C PHE A 101 -10.90 7.01 5.16
N THR A 102 -10.43 6.53 4.01
CA THR A 102 -10.63 5.14 3.57
C THR A 102 -9.78 4.13 4.35
N GLU A 103 -8.59 4.52 4.80
CA GLU A 103 -7.68 3.75 5.66
C GLU A 103 -7.29 4.58 6.89
N ALA A 104 -6.59 3.97 7.84
CA ALA A 104 -6.09 4.66 9.03
C ALA A 104 -5.13 5.79 8.62
N CYS A 105 -5.33 6.98 9.17
CA CYS A 105 -4.50 8.14 8.85
C CYS A 105 -3.21 8.11 9.69
N PRO A 106 -2.02 8.21 9.07
CA PRO A 106 -0.77 8.35 9.82
C PRO A 106 -0.79 9.58 10.74
N ASP A 107 -0.33 9.43 11.98
CA ASP A 107 -0.33 10.49 12.99
C ASP A 107 0.36 11.77 12.50
N GLU A 108 1.42 11.64 11.70
CA GLU A 108 2.12 12.79 11.12
C GLU A 108 1.21 13.63 10.21
N LEU A 109 0.46 12.98 9.32
CA LEU A 109 -0.45 13.65 8.39
C LEU A 109 -1.66 14.21 9.13
N PHE A 110 -2.19 13.48 10.11
CA PHE A 110 -3.26 13.95 10.97
C PHE A 110 -2.86 15.23 11.73
N ASN A 111 -1.68 15.22 12.36
CA ASN A 111 -1.16 16.38 13.07
C ASN A 111 -0.98 17.57 12.13
N ARG A 112 -0.44 17.36 10.92
CA ARG A 112 -0.32 18.43 9.91
C ARG A 112 -1.68 19.03 9.54
N LEU A 113 -2.70 18.21 9.34
CA LEU A 113 -4.05 18.67 9.04
C LEU A 113 -4.63 19.49 10.20
N CYS A 114 -4.47 19.03 11.44
CA CYS A 114 -4.95 19.73 12.63
C CYS A 114 -4.27 21.08 12.88
N HIS A 115 -2.99 21.23 12.54
CA HIS A 115 -2.25 22.49 12.67
C HIS A 115 -2.48 23.45 11.49
N SER A 116 -3.14 23.00 10.43
CA SER A 116 -3.46 23.85 9.29
C SER A 116 -4.63 24.78 9.58
N ASN A 117 -4.66 25.95 8.93
CA ASN A 117 -5.81 26.87 8.99
C ASN A 117 -7.11 26.22 8.49
N SER A 118 -7.01 25.15 7.70
CA SER A 118 -8.13 24.39 7.16
C SER A 118 -8.92 23.66 8.26
N ALA A 119 -8.31 23.38 9.43
CA ALA A 119 -8.93 22.66 10.53
C ALA A 119 -10.21 23.35 11.06
N VAL A 120 -10.28 24.68 10.97
CA VAL A 120 -11.45 25.48 11.42
C VAL A 120 -12.72 25.14 10.61
N PHE A 121 -12.56 24.69 9.37
CA PHE A 121 -13.67 24.33 8.47
C PHE A 121 -14.07 22.86 8.57
N LEU A 122 -13.28 22.02 9.25
CA LEU A 122 -13.56 20.60 9.43
C LEU A 122 -14.63 20.41 10.51
N LYS A 123 -15.78 19.84 10.11
CA LYS A 123 -16.89 19.54 11.05
C LYS A 123 -16.86 18.11 11.55
N THR A 124 -16.49 17.17 10.69
CA THR A 124 -16.35 15.77 11.04
C THR A 124 -15.08 15.22 10.44
N LEU A 125 -14.37 14.41 11.21
CA LEU A 125 -13.23 13.63 10.75
C LEU A 125 -13.42 12.22 11.30
N LYS A 126 -13.55 11.25 10.42
CA LYS A 126 -13.75 9.83 10.76
C LYS A 126 -12.99 8.92 9.81
N GLU A 127 -12.68 7.73 10.28
CA GLU A 127 -12.08 6.67 9.47
C GLU A 127 -13.13 5.58 9.23
N ILE A 128 -13.35 5.22 7.97
CA ILE A 128 -14.32 4.17 7.60
C ILE A 128 -13.67 2.79 7.50
N ASN A 129 -12.34 2.73 7.38
CA ASN A 129 -11.57 1.48 7.25
C ASN A 129 -12.17 0.57 6.15
N ILE A 130 -12.21 1.10 4.92
CA ILE A 130 -12.55 0.38 3.69
C ILE A 130 -11.44 0.68 2.67
N ALA A 131 -10.38 -0.13 2.71
CA ALA A 131 -9.18 0.08 1.90
C ALA A 131 -9.03 -0.99 0.80
N PHE A 132 -10.15 -1.50 0.27
CA PHE A 132 -10.18 -2.50 -0.79
C PHE A 132 -11.29 -2.22 -1.81
N LEU A 133 -11.12 -2.71 -3.03
CA LEU A 133 -12.09 -2.60 -4.11
C LEU A 133 -12.95 -3.86 -4.19
N PRO A 134 -14.28 -3.78 -3.97
CA PRO A 134 -15.19 -4.89 -4.19
C PRO A 134 -15.47 -5.07 -5.69
N VAL A 135 -14.66 -5.88 -6.38
CA VAL A 135 -14.80 -6.12 -7.83
C VAL A 135 -16.10 -6.87 -8.14
N GLU A 136 -16.39 -7.92 -7.36
CA GLU A 136 -17.61 -8.73 -7.48
C GLU A 136 -18.19 -9.06 -6.11
N SER A 137 -19.30 -9.79 -6.08
CA SER A 137 -19.96 -10.19 -4.83
C SER A 137 -19.07 -11.06 -3.91
N ARG A 138 -18.05 -11.72 -4.47
CA ARG A 138 -17.11 -12.62 -3.76
C ARG A 138 -15.63 -12.34 -4.10
N VAL A 139 -15.35 -11.28 -4.86
CA VAL A 139 -13.99 -10.96 -5.32
C VAL A 139 -13.66 -9.55 -4.88
N PHE A 140 -12.50 -9.39 -4.25
CA PHE A 140 -11.94 -8.10 -3.89
C PHE A 140 -10.55 -7.92 -4.51
N SER A 141 -10.15 -6.67 -4.68
CA SER A 141 -8.81 -6.29 -5.13
C SER A 141 -8.25 -5.20 -4.22
N LEU A 142 -6.94 -5.23 -3.99
CA LEU A 142 -6.23 -4.19 -3.22
C LEU A 142 -5.67 -3.07 -4.12
N ASP A 143 -5.85 -3.19 -5.43
CA ASP A 143 -5.45 -2.20 -6.44
C ASP A 143 -3.97 -1.77 -6.38
N SER A 144 -3.08 -2.69 -6.00
CA SER A 144 -1.65 -2.42 -5.85
C SER A 144 -0.81 -3.27 -6.83
N PRO A 145 -0.70 -2.87 -8.12
CA PRO A 145 0.09 -3.61 -9.11
C PRO A 145 1.60 -3.63 -8.77
N ILE A 146 2.08 -2.60 -8.08
CA ILE A 146 3.49 -2.45 -7.67
C ILE A 146 3.89 -3.54 -6.66
N SER A 147 2.93 -4.05 -5.88
CA SER A 147 3.18 -5.12 -4.91
C SER A 147 3.85 -6.33 -5.55
N PHE A 148 3.48 -6.68 -6.80
CA PHE A 148 4.11 -7.78 -7.52
C PHE A 148 5.63 -7.59 -7.66
N GLN A 149 6.08 -6.37 -7.96
CA GLN A 149 7.52 -6.07 -8.07
C GLN A 149 8.22 -6.22 -6.72
N TYR A 150 7.64 -5.72 -5.62
CA TYR A 150 8.27 -5.84 -4.31
C TYR A 150 8.43 -7.29 -3.82
N PHE A 151 7.52 -8.19 -4.19
CA PHE A 151 7.59 -9.58 -3.76
C PHE A 151 8.48 -10.47 -4.64
N PHE A 152 8.45 -10.26 -5.96
CA PHE A 152 9.09 -11.17 -6.92
C PHE A 152 10.39 -10.63 -7.53
N ASN A 153 10.63 -9.32 -7.50
CA ASN A 153 11.89 -8.76 -8.01
C ASN A 153 12.94 -8.76 -6.87
N PRO A 154 14.05 -9.51 -7.01
CA PRO A 154 15.06 -9.64 -5.96
C PRO A 154 15.72 -8.30 -5.59
N THR A 155 15.84 -7.37 -6.53
CA THR A 155 16.42 -6.04 -6.30
C THR A 155 15.46 -5.14 -5.52
N ALA A 156 14.17 -5.16 -5.87
CA ALA A 156 13.15 -4.35 -5.20
C ALA A 156 12.79 -4.91 -3.80
N ARG A 157 12.91 -6.23 -3.61
CA ARG A 157 12.64 -6.90 -2.34
C ARG A 157 13.48 -6.38 -1.19
N GLN A 158 14.75 -6.02 -1.44
CA GLN A 158 15.64 -5.48 -0.40
C GLN A 158 15.32 -4.03 -0.01
N GLN A 159 14.56 -3.29 -0.84
CA GLN A 159 14.36 -1.85 -0.66
C GLN A 159 13.01 -1.48 -0.04
N GLY A 160 11.99 -2.35 -0.09
CA GLY A 160 10.62 -1.94 0.31
C GLY A 160 9.62 -3.04 0.62
N SER A 161 10.05 -4.30 0.81
CA SER A 161 9.10 -5.42 1.00
C SER A 161 8.30 -5.36 2.31
N ASN A 162 8.87 -4.84 3.40
CA ASN A 162 8.20 -4.83 4.71
C ASN A 162 7.06 -3.81 4.82
N PRO A 163 7.24 -2.51 4.52
CA PRO A 163 6.15 -1.53 4.66
C PRO A 163 5.00 -1.82 3.71
N GLN A 164 5.28 -2.37 2.53
CA GLN A 164 4.21 -2.72 1.59
C GLN A 164 3.44 -3.99 2.04
N LEU A 165 4.11 -4.94 2.69
CA LEU A 165 3.44 -6.10 3.27
C LEU A 165 2.54 -5.70 4.44
N GLU A 166 2.99 -4.77 5.29
CA GLU A 166 2.22 -4.22 6.40
C GLU A 166 0.95 -3.52 5.89
N ARG A 167 1.08 -2.65 4.88
CA ARG A 167 -0.08 -2.02 4.25
C ARG A 167 -1.07 -3.03 3.68
N ILE A 168 -0.60 -4.07 2.99
CA ILE A 168 -1.48 -5.14 2.48
C ILE A 168 -2.19 -5.86 3.62
N ALA A 169 -1.48 -6.14 4.72
CA ALA A 169 -2.07 -6.80 5.88
C ALA A 169 -3.17 -5.95 6.52
N GLU A 170 -2.96 -4.63 6.64
CA GLU A 170 -3.98 -3.68 7.10
C GLU A 170 -5.19 -3.65 6.18
N GLN A 171 -4.99 -3.58 4.86
CA GLN A 171 -6.10 -3.60 3.90
C GLN A 171 -6.91 -4.89 4.00
N ILE A 172 -6.25 -6.05 4.15
CA ILE A 172 -6.94 -7.34 4.38
C ILE A 172 -7.68 -7.32 5.71
N ALA A 173 -7.11 -6.74 6.76
CA ALA A 173 -7.78 -6.58 8.04
C ALA A 173 -9.04 -5.71 7.90
N THR A 174 -9.01 -4.62 7.10
CA THR A 174 -10.21 -3.80 6.84
C THR A 174 -11.34 -4.58 6.15
N LEU A 175 -10.99 -5.53 5.27
CA LEU A 175 -11.95 -6.44 4.65
C LEU A 175 -12.60 -7.35 5.70
N CYS A 176 -11.80 -8.00 6.54
CA CYS A 176 -12.30 -8.85 7.63
C CYS A 176 -13.20 -8.06 8.59
N ALA A 177 -12.78 -6.84 8.96
CA ALA A 177 -13.55 -5.94 9.80
C ALA A 177 -14.87 -5.52 9.16
N THR A 178 -14.89 -5.25 7.85
CA THR A 178 -16.10 -4.89 7.11
C THR A 178 -17.09 -6.05 7.01
N LEU A 179 -16.59 -7.29 6.96
CA LEU A 179 -17.43 -8.49 6.99
C LEU A 179 -17.85 -8.90 8.41
N GLY A 180 -17.20 -8.37 9.45
CA GLY A 180 -17.42 -8.77 10.84
C GLY A 180 -16.86 -10.16 11.17
N GLU A 181 -15.86 -10.61 10.40
CA GLU A 181 -15.30 -11.96 10.50
C GLU A 181 -13.90 -11.93 11.14
N TYR A 182 -13.61 -12.90 12.00
CA TYR A 182 -12.29 -13.09 12.60
C TYR A 182 -11.73 -14.49 12.23
N PRO A 183 -11.15 -14.64 11.02
CA PRO A 183 -10.76 -15.94 10.51
C PRO A 183 -9.44 -16.43 11.12
N LEU A 184 -9.26 -17.76 11.13
CA LEU A 184 -7.96 -18.38 11.42
C LEU A 184 -6.97 -18.12 10.28
N ILE A 185 -5.87 -17.44 10.59
CA ILE A 185 -4.84 -17.08 9.60
C ILE A 185 -4.03 -18.32 9.22
N ARG A 186 -3.98 -18.64 7.92
CA ARG A 186 -3.17 -19.73 7.35
C ARG A 186 -2.30 -19.19 6.21
N PHE A 187 -1.07 -19.68 6.10
CA PHE A 187 -0.13 -19.29 5.05
C PHE A 187 0.53 -20.52 4.40
N ARG A 188 1.11 -20.34 3.21
CA ARG A 188 1.86 -21.37 2.49
C ARG A 188 3.36 -21.26 2.81
N SER A 189 3.91 -22.22 3.55
CA SER A 189 5.32 -22.27 3.98
C SER A 189 6.31 -22.36 2.81
N ASN A 190 5.96 -23.07 1.74
CA ASN A 190 6.90 -23.49 0.70
C ASN A 190 7.32 -22.35 -0.26
N LEU A 191 6.78 -21.13 -0.09
CA LEU A 191 7.09 -20.00 -0.97
C LEU A 191 8.45 -19.36 -0.65
N MET A 192 8.91 -19.43 0.60
CA MET A 192 10.22 -18.88 1.01
C MET A 192 11.38 -19.79 0.60
N GLU A 193 11.16 -21.11 0.53
CA GLU A 193 12.21 -22.05 0.15
C GLU A 193 12.60 -21.94 -1.32
N ALA A 194 11.66 -21.66 -2.22
CA ALA A 194 11.92 -21.52 -3.66
C ALA A 194 12.92 -20.39 -3.97
N SER A 195 12.73 -19.20 -3.39
CA SER A 195 13.66 -18.08 -3.56
C SER A 195 15.02 -18.35 -2.90
N SER A 196 15.06 -19.10 -1.78
CA SER A 196 16.32 -19.50 -1.13
C SER A 196 17.08 -20.58 -1.92
N ALA A 197 16.35 -21.47 -2.61
CA ALA A 197 16.91 -22.51 -3.45
C ALA A 197 17.48 -21.94 -4.76
N GLU A 198 16.84 -20.93 -5.35
CA GLU A 198 17.36 -20.20 -6.51
C GLU A 198 18.62 -19.39 -6.18
N LEU A 199 18.65 -18.69 -5.03
CA LEU A 199 19.88 -18.03 -4.56
C LEU A 199 21.01 -19.01 -4.26
N ARG A 200 20.70 -20.18 -3.66
CA ARG A 200 21.68 -21.25 -3.44
C ARG A 200 22.21 -21.82 -4.75
N ARG A 201 21.35 -22.03 -5.75
CA ARG A 201 21.76 -22.48 -7.10
C ARG A 201 22.64 -21.45 -7.81
N GLN A 202 22.33 -20.16 -7.72
CA GLN A 202 23.18 -19.09 -8.27
C GLN A 202 24.55 -19.02 -7.56
N ARG A 203 24.61 -19.17 -6.23
CA ARG A 203 25.89 -19.21 -5.49
C ARG A 203 26.74 -20.43 -5.85
N HIS A 204 26.12 -21.58 -6.10
CA HIS A 204 26.82 -22.78 -6.56
C HIS A 204 27.28 -22.70 -8.02
N GLY A 205 26.49 -22.07 -8.91
CA GLY A 205 26.89 -21.84 -10.31
C GLY A 205 28.11 -20.90 -10.45
N VAL A 206 28.14 -19.81 -9.68
CA VAL A 206 29.28 -18.86 -9.67
C VAL A 206 30.56 -19.47 -9.07
N SER A 207 30.42 -20.48 -8.21
CA SER A 207 31.58 -21.16 -7.61
C SER A 207 32.22 -22.17 -8.57
N GLN A 208 31.45 -22.75 -9.52
CA GLN A 208 31.99 -23.68 -10.52
C GLN A 208 32.73 -22.96 -11.65
N GLU A 209 32.25 -21.79 -12.11
CA GLU A 209 32.95 -21.01 -13.16
C GLU A 209 34.31 -20.45 -12.71
N ARG A 210 34.50 -20.21 -11.40
CA ARG A 210 35.81 -19.80 -10.86
C ARG A 210 36.83 -20.95 -10.82
N THR A 211 36.37 -22.20 -10.79
CA THR A 211 37.26 -23.38 -10.80
C THR A 211 37.61 -23.86 -12.21
N SER A 212 36.80 -23.52 -13.22
CA SER A 212 37.05 -23.91 -14.61
C SER A 212 37.96 -22.93 -15.37
N ASN A 213 38.18 -21.70 -14.87
CA ASN A 213 39.01 -20.69 -15.54
C ASN A 213 40.46 -20.61 -15.01
N ALA A 214 40.88 -21.56 -14.15
CA ALA A 214 42.24 -21.64 -13.60
C ALA A 214 43.07 -22.81 -14.19
N GLY A 215 42.65 -23.40 -15.31
CA GLY A 215 43.34 -24.52 -15.96
C GLY A 215 43.64 -24.22 -17.42
N GLY A 216 44.72 -23.50 -17.71
CA GLY A 216 45.16 -23.35 -19.10
C GLY A 216 46.29 -22.35 -19.35
N SER A 217 47.54 -22.73 -19.02
CA SER A 217 48.69 -22.57 -19.91
C SER A 217 49.97 -23.09 -19.25
N GLN A 218 50.55 -24.12 -19.85
CA GLN A 218 51.93 -24.55 -19.62
C GLN A 218 52.61 -24.58 -20.98
N LYS A 219 53.80 -23.94 -21.05
CA LYS A 219 54.88 -23.90 -22.08
C LYS A 219 55.46 -22.48 -22.00
N ASP A 220 56.74 -22.18 -21.81
CA ASP A 220 58.02 -22.90 -21.89
C ASP A 220 59.03 -22.08 -21.05
N ALA A 221 60.06 -22.72 -20.48
CA ALA A 221 61.45 -22.24 -20.47
C ALA A 221 62.30 -23.06 -19.48
N VAL A 222 63.17 -23.88 -20.07
CA VAL A 222 64.36 -24.49 -19.49
C VAL A 222 65.28 -23.41 -18.92
N LEU A 223 65.87 -23.64 -17.74
CA LEU A 223 67.31 -23.46 -17.48
C LEU A 223 67.73 -24.06 -16.12
N ARG A 224 68.99 -24.49 -16.11
CA ARG A 224 69.72 -25.34 -15.17
C ARG A 224 70.00 -24.68 -13.81
N GLY A 225 70.29 -25.50 -12.79
CA GLY A 225 71.34 -25.16 -11.82
C GLY A 225 71.08 -25.53 -10.36
N ASP A 226 71.62 -26.69 -9.97
CA ASP A 226 72.34 -26.96 -8.71
C ASP A 226 71.68 -26.99 -7.31
N ALA A 227 71.82 -28.19 -6.72
CA ALA A 227 72.54 -28.49 -5.46
C ALA A 227 71.85 -28.34 -4.09
N THR A 228 71.68 -29.52 -3.46
CA THR A 228 71.76 -29.82 -2.01
C THR A 228 70.58 -29.32 -1.15
N ARG A 229 70.11 -29.96 -0.08
CA ARG A 229 70.67 -30.99 0.81
C ARG A 229 69.52 -31.66 1.58
N THR A 230 69.76 -32.92 1.88
CA THR A 230 69.08 -33.89 2.74
C THR A 230 68.65 -33.42 4.14
N GLY A 231 67.54 -34.00 4.62
CA GLY A 231 67.14 -34.13 6.05
C GLY A 231 65.67 -33.72 6.28
N GLY A 232 64.69 -34.56 6.63
CA GLY A 232 64.72 -35.86 7.30
C GLY A 232 64.40 -35.69 8.80
N SER A 233 63.16 -36.03 9.20
CA SER A 233 62.60 -36.31 10.56
C SER A 233 61.40 -35.40 10.92
N ARG A 234 60.15 -35.91 11.00
CA ARG A 234 59.52 -36.68 12.11
C ARG A 234 59.32 -35.77 13.34
N GLN A 235 58.12 -35.46 13.86
CA GLN A 235 57.08 -36.30 14.49
C GLN A 235 55.91 -35.34 14.92
N GLN A 236 54.64 -35.65 14.62
CA GLN A 236 53.55 -36.00 15.56
C GLN A 236 53.52 -35.37 16.98
N PHE A 237 52.30 -34.96 17.38
CA PHE A 237 51.56 -35.11 18.68
C PHE A 237 50.85 -33.81 19.11
N THR A 238 49.53 -33.71 18.93
CA THR A 238 48.39 -33.97 19.87
C THR A 238 48.09 -32.86 20.88
N THR A 239 46.82 -32.41 20.81
CA THR A 239 45.83 -32.28 21.89
C THR A 239 46.17 -31.50 23.17
N GLY A 240 45.35 -30.48 23.39
CA GLY A 240 44.95 -29.91 24.67
C GLY A 240 43.71 -29.07 24.45
#